data_AF-G0MN91-F1
#
_entry.id   AF-G0MN91-F1
#
_cell.length_a   1.000
_cell.length_b   1.000
_cell.length_c   1.000
_cell.angle_alpha   90.00
_cell.angle_beta   90.00
_cell.angle_gamma   90.00
#
_symmetry.space_group_name_H-M   'P 1'
#
loop_
_entity.id
_entity.type
_entity.pdbx_description
1 polymer ?
#
loop_
_entity_poly.entity_id
_entity_poly.type
_entity_poly.pdbx_seq_one_letter_code
_entity_poly.pdbx_strand_id
1 'polypeptide(L)'
;MDGMKEIKMEVEEDEVVVEEPVIPRSEMTVMEIALTYIRELKCSSDLAFRLALNAGEVENEWIRTRDPEVLTLRRLLAEARAALRAPEPSEPKKKGPQNRGRARRSRKPAAKKQTKYVCPSCDRQAKSGTCLCNGCQKWFHLKCVGIRSSEYTEEFRCPECKE
;
A
#
# COMPACT_ATOMS: atom_id res chain seq x y z
N MET A 1 -76.60 -5.65 26.58
CA MET A 1 -75.50 -4.84 27.15
C MET A 1 -74.48 -5.86 27.58
N ASP A 2 -73.68 -6.33 26.63
CA ASP A 2 -72.90 -7.55 26.81
C ASP A 2 -71.44 -7.15 26.74
N GLY A 3 -70.83 -7.14 27.93
CA GLY A 3 -69.46 -6.72 28.17
C GLY A 3 -68.47 -7.74 27.62
N MET A 4 -67.68 -7.30 26.65
CA MET A 4 -66.53 -8.04 26.16
C MET A 4 -65.44 -8.03 27.24
N LYS A 5 -65.14 -9.22 27.79
CA LYS A 5 -64.03 -9.42 28.71
C LYS A 5 -62.73 -9.44 27.91
N GLU A 6 -61.87 -8.47 28.17
CA GLU A 6 -60.48 -8.47 27.70
C GLU A 6 -59.72 -9.66 28.31
N ILE A 7 -59.18 -10.51 27.43
CA ILE A 7 -58.25 -11.58 27.79
C ILE A 7 -56.84 -11.01 27.62
N LYS A 8 -56.18 -10.71 28.73
CA LYS A 8 -54.74 -10.41 28.74
C LYS A 8 -53.97 -11.71 28.68
N MET A 9 -53.40 -12.02 27.52
CA MET A 9 -52.33 -13.01 27.39
C MET A 9 -51.02 -12.33 27.78
N GLU A 10 -50.52 -12.66 28.95
CA GLU A 10 -49.13 -12.37 29.32
C GLU A 10 -48.25 -13.42 28.63
N VAL A 11 -47.42 -12.96 27.69
CA VAL A 11 -46.42 -13.77 27.02
C VAL A 11 -45.13 -13.61 27.83
N GLU A 12 -44.77 -14.62 28.60
CA GLU A 12 -43.45 -14.75 29.19
C GLU A 12 -42.46 -15.10 28.07
N GLU A 13 -41.58 -14.16 27.75
CA GLU A 13 -40.48 -14.36 26.81
C GLU A 13 -39.29 -14.94 27.58
N ASP A 14 -39.16 -16.27 27.57
CA ASP A 14 -37.97 -16.96 28.06
C ASP A 14 -36.75 -16.58 27.20
N GLU A 15 -35.82 -15.84 27.79
CA GLU A 15 -34.54 -15.49 27.16
C GLU A 15 -33.66 -16.75 27.00
N VAL A 16 -33.62 -17.28 25.79
CA VAL A 16 -32.71 -18.36 25.42
C VAL A 16 -31.28 -17.82 25.36
N VAL A 17 -30.51 -18.05 26.43
CA VAL A 17 -29.07 -17.76 26.48
C VAL A 17 -28.33 -18.75 25.58
N VAL A 18 -28.03 -18.33 24.35
CA VAL A 18 -27.21 -19.10 23.41
C VAL A 18 -25.75 -18.90 23.79
N GLU A 19 -25.14 -19.86 24.49
CA GLU A 19 -23.70 -19.82 24.77
C GLU A 19 -22.91 -20.00 23.46
N GLU A 20 -22.23 -18.94 23.02
CA GLU A 20 -21.40 -18.96 21.82
C GLU A 20 -20.18 -19.89 22.00
N PRO A 21 -19.87 -20.73 21.02
CA PRO A 21 -18.73 -21.64 21.09
C PRO A 21 -17.41 -20.86 21.09
N VAL A 22 -16.63 -21.01 22.16
CA VAL A 22 -15.29 -20.41 22.32
C VAL A 22 -14.29 -21.22 21.48
N ILE A 23 -13.96 -20.73 20.29
CA ILE A 23 -12.96 -21.34 19.42
C ILE A 23 -11.54 -20.95 19.90
N PRO A 24 -10.62 -21.90 20.13
CA PRO A 24 -9.27 -21.61 20.61
C PRO A 24 -8.43 -20.84 19.57
N ARG A 25 -7.77 -19.75 20.02
CA ARG A 25 -7.02 -18.78 19.21
C ARG A 25 -5.83 -19.34 18.41
N SER A 26 -5.44 -20.60 18.61
CA SER A 26 -4.23 -21.18 18.00
C SER A 26 -4.40 -21.63 16.55
N GLU A 27 -5.62 -21.64 16.01
CA GLU A 27 -5.90 -22.11 14.64
C GLU A 27 -6.58 -21.05 13.75
N MET A 28 -6.67 -19.80 14.21
CA MET A 28 -7.32 -18.76 13.42
C MET A 28 -6.41 -18.26 12.30
N THR A 29 -6.92 -18.32 11.08
CA THR A 29 -6.27 -17.69 9.93
C THR A 29 -6.24 -16.17 10.11
N VAL A 30 -5.28 -15.48 9.48
CA VAL A 30 -5.16 -14.01 9.56
C VAL A 30 -6.47 -13.29 9.19
N MET A 31 -7.28 -13.90 8.33
CA MET A 31 -8.61 -13.42 7.96
C MET A 31 -9.61 -13.50 9.12
N GLU A 32 -9.60 -14.58 9.89
CA GLU A 32 -10.50 -14.75 11.03
C GLU A 32 -10.12 -13.81 12.16
N ILE A 33 -8.82 -13.60 12.42
CA ILE A 33 -8.36 -12.60 13.41
C ILE A 33 -8.83 -11.20 13.02
N ALA A 34 -8.75 -10.85 11.72
CA ALA A 34 -9.25 -9.57 11.22
C ALA A 34 -10.77 -9.44 11.38
N LEU A 35 -11.53 -10.50 11.11
CA LEU A 35 -12.99 -10.51 11.26
C LEU A 35 -13.44 -10.41 12.72
N THR A 36 -12.73 -11.06 13.66
CA THR A 36 -13.01 -10.94 15.10
C THR A 36 -12.67 -9.53 15.61
N TYR A 37 -11.57 -8.94 15.15
CA TYR A 37 -11.20 -7.56 15.49
C TYR A 37 -12.21 -6.54 14.94
N ILE A 38 -12.74 -6.77 13.74
CA ILE A 38 -13.83 -5.96 13.15
C ILE A 38 -15.13 -6.08 13.96
N ARG A 39 -15.45 -7.28 14.46
CA ARG A 39 -16.63 -7.53 15.31
C ARG A 39 -16.52 -6.84 16.67
N GLU A 40 -15.38 -6.91 17.34
CA GLU A 40 -15.21 -6.34 18.68
C GLU A 40 -15.11 -4.81 18.70
N LEU A 41 -14.60 -4.19 17.63
CA LEU A 41 -14.34 -2.75 17.63
C LEU A 41 -15.59 -1.85 17.58
N LYS A 42 -16.81 -2.36 17.42
CA LYS A 42 -18.05 -1.55 17.22
C LYS A 42 -17.89 -0.40 16.21
N CYS A 43 -16.88 -0.46 15.34
CA CYS A 43 -16.68 0.51 14.28
C CYS A 43 -17.67 0.17 13.19
N SER A 44 -18.49 1.15 12.80
CA SER A 44 -19.47 1.06 11.71
C SER A 44 -18.87 0.25 10.56
N SER A 45 -19.49 -0.89 10.28
CA SER A 45 -19.03 -1.95 9.37
C SER A 45 -18.65 -1.42 7.98
N ASP A 46 -19.16 -0.25 7.60
CA ASP A 46 -18.86 0.43 6.35
C ASP A 46 -17.40 0.91 6.25
N LEU A 47 -16.81 1.42 7.32
CA LEU A 47 -15.46 2.02 7.27
C LEU A 47 -14.36 0.94 7.23
N ALA A 48 -14.51 -0.11 8.04
CA ALA A 48 -13.55 -1.23 8.07
C ALA A 48 -13.55 -2.02 6.76
N PHE A 49 -14.72 -2.21 6.15
CA PHE A 49 -14.86 -2.89 4.86
C PHE A 49 -14.30 -2.05 3.70
N ARG A 50 -14.51 -0.73 3.73
CA ARG A 50 -13.91 0.21 2.75
C ARG A 50 -12.40 0.35 2.87
N LEU A 51 -11.85 0.22 4.08
CA LEU A 51 -10.40 0.21 4.31
C LEU A 51 -9.76 -1.12 3.85
N ALA A 52 -10.46 -2.24 4.02
CA ALA A 52 -9.97 -3.56 3.58
C ALA A 52 -9.95 -3.70 2.04
N LEU A 53 -10.93 -3.12 1.34
CA LEU A 53 -11.03 -3.22 -0.13
C LEU A 53 -10.16 -2.20 -0.89
N ASN A 54 -9.77 -1.08 -0.27
CA ASN A 54 -8.95 -0.03 -0.89
C ASN A 54 -7.50 0.00 -0.39
N ALA A 55 -6.89 -1.16 -0.11
CA ALA A 55 -5.52 -1.28 0.38
C ALA A 55 -4.42 -0.69 -0.54
N GLY A 56 -4.78 -0.16 -1.73
CA GLY A 56 -3.87 0.52 -2.65
C GLY A 56 -3.81 2.05 -2.55
N GLU A 57 -4.82 2.74 -2.01
CA GLU A 57 -4.87 4.22 -2.01
C GLU A 57 -4.87 4.87 -0.62
N VAL A 58 -5.20 4.12 0.45
CA VAL A 58 -5.26 4.67 1.82
C VAL A 58 -3.88 4.71 2.52
N GLU A 59 -2.82 4.24 1.85
CA GLU A 59 -1.47 4.26 2.42
C GLU A 59 -0.98 5.70 2.71
N ASN A 60 -1.47 6.70 2.00
CA ASN A 60 -1.01 8.09 2.12
C ASN A 60 -1.61 8.90 3.28
N GLU A 61 -2.85 8.62 3.70
CA GLU A 61 -3.48 9.39 4.81
C GLU A 61 -3.06 8.86 6.19
N TRP A 62 -2.81 7.55 6.28
CA TRP A 62 -2.29 6.92 7.51
C TRP A 62 -0.84 7.30 7.81
N ILE A 63 -0.06 7.84 6.86
CA ILE A 63 1.33 8.27 7.10
C ILE A 63 1.40 9.45 8.07
N ARG A 64 0.33 10.24 8.23
CA ARG A 64 0.35 11.45 9.08
C ARG A 64 -0.16 11.25 10.50
N THR A 65 -0.81 10.12 10.82
CA THR A 65 -1.26 9.88 12.19
C THR A 65 -0.09 9.52 13.11
N ARG A 66 -0.04 10.17 14.28
CA ARG A 66 0.94 9.90 15.35
C ARG A 66 0.36 9.02 16.45
N ASP A 67 -0.78 8.40 16.20
CA ASP A 67 -1.41 7.52 17.17
C ASP A 67 -0.52 6.29 17.47
N PRO A 68 -0.19 6.01 18.75
CA PRO A 68 0.68 4.91 19.13
C PRO A 68 0.09 3.52 18.80
N GLU A 69 -1.23 3.36 18.79
CA GLU A 69 -1.88 2.08 18.45
C GLU A 69 -1.73 1.79 16.95
N VAL A 70 -1.90 2.81 16.11
CA VAL A 70 -1.73 2.70 14.66
C VAL A 70 -0.28 2.38 14.28
N LEU A 71 0.70 2.95 14.98
CA LEU A 71 2.12 2.64 14.79
C LEU A 71 2.44 1.20 15.18
N THR A 72 1.82 0.70 16.26
CA THR A 72 1.98 -0.69 16.71
C THR A 72 1.41 -1.67 15.69
N LEU A 73 0.21 -1.42 15.19
CA LEU A 73 -0.42 -2.22 14.13
C LEU A 73 0.44 -2.25 12.85
N ARG A 74 0.99 -1.10 12.44
CA ARG A 74 1.90 -1.03 11.28
C ARG A 74 3.13 -1.89 11.44
N ARG A 75 3.76 -1.87 12.61
CA ARG A 75 4.94 -2.69 12.90
C ARG A 75 4.60 -4.18 12.79
N LEU A 76 3.50 -4.61 13.40
CA LEU A 76 3.05 -6.01 13.35
C LEU A 76 2.73 -6.46 11.91
N LEU A 77 2.05 -5.62 11.13
CA LEU A 77 1.78 -5.89 9.71
C LEU A 77 3.06 -6.00 8.87
N ALA A 78 4.06 -5.16 9.13
CA ALA A 78 5.35 -5.23 8.46
C ALA A 78 6.12 -6.51 8.82
N GLU A 79 6.14 -6.89 10.10
CA GLU A 79 6.74 -8.13 10.59
C GLU A 79 6.06 -9.37 9.99
N ALA A 80 4.73 -9.40 9.92
CA ALA A 80 3.99 -10.49 9.29
C ALA A 80 4.27 -10.61 7.78
N ARG A 81 4.30 -9.48 7.06
CA ARG A 81 4.68 -9.46 5.63
C ARG A 81 6.11 -9.93 5.41
N ALA A 82 7.03 -9.57 6.29
CA ALA A 82 8.42 -10.04 6.24
C ALA A 82 8.50 -11.55 6.48
N ALA A 83 7.74 -12.09 7.43
CA ALA A 83 7.66 -13.52 7.69
C ALA A 83 7.12 -14.31 6.48
N LEU A 84 6.08 -13.81 5.80
CA LEU A 84 5.54 -14.43 4.58
C LEU A 84 6.50 -14.37 3.37
N ARG A 85 7.41 -13.38 3.35
CA ARG A 85 8.43 -13.25 2.30
C ARG A 85 9.74 -13.95 2.64
N ALA A 86 9.94 -14.32 3.90
CA ALA A 86 11.09 -15.11 4.28
C ALA A 86 10.94 -16.48 3.59
N PRO A 87 11.90 -16.88 2.72
CA PRO A 87 11.91 -18.25 2.26
C PRO A 87 12.03 -19.14 3.49
N GLU A 88 11.14 -20.13 3.59
CA GLU A 88 11.19 -21.22 4.57
C GLU A 88 12.66 -21.60 4.82
N PRO A 89 13.11 -21.73 6.08
CA PRO A 89 14.49 -22.09 6.40
C PRO A 89 14.78 -23.46 5.79
N SER A 90 15.32 -23.43 4.56
CA SER A 90 15.66 -24.62 3.81
C SER A 90 16.69 -25.40 4.62
N GLU A 91 16.34 -26.65 4.90
CA GLU A 91 17.13 -27.62 5.65
C GLU A 91 18.64 -27.57 5.31
N PRO A 92 19.53 -27.85 6.28
CA PRO A 92 20.97 -27.82 6.07
C PRO A 92 21.41 -28.83 4.99
N LYS A 93 21.61 -28.35 3.77
CA LYS A 93 22.20 -29.12 2.66
C LYS A 93 23.65 -29.52 3.02
N LYS A 94 23.84 -30.83 3.23
CA LYS A 94 25.13 -31.51 3.35
C LYS A 94 26.07 -31.08 2.21
N LYS A 95 27.28 -30.64 2.58
CA LYS A 95 28.36 -30.23 1.67
C LYS A 95 28.85 -31.43 0.85
N GLY A 96 28.55 -31.45 -0.45
CA GLY A 96 29.25 -32.28 -1.43
C GLY A 96 30.53 -31.59 -1.94
N PRO A 97 31.54 -32.34 -2.43
CA PRO A 97 32.84 -31.79 -2.77
C PRO A 97 32.81 -30.92 -4.03
N GLN A 98 33.63 -29.87 -3.97
CA GLN A 98 33.77 -28.82 -4.97
C GLN A 98 34.22 -29.38 -6.33
N ASN A 99 33.36 -29.27 -7.34
CA ASN A 99 33.79 -29.40 -8.73
C ASN A 99 33.85 -28.02 -9.40
N ARG A 100 35.05 -27.72 -9.89
CA ARG A 100 35.44 -26.48 -10.55
C ARG A 100 34.79 -26.44 -11.94
N GLY A 101 33.68 -25.70 -12.07
CA GLY A 101 32.90 -25.63 -13.31
C GLY A 101 32.38 -24.23 -13.61
N ARG A 102 33.31 -23.34 -13.96
CA ARG A 102 33.17 -22.10 -14.76
C ARG A 102 31.80 -21.85 -15.41
N ALA A 103 30.97 -20.99 -14.78
CA ALA A 103 30.04 -20.11 -15.49
C ALA A 103 29.68 -18.89 -14.60
N ARG A 104 30.65 -17.97 -14.44
CA ARG A 104 30.39 -16.61 -13.97
C ARG A 104 29.43 -15.94 -14.95
N ARG A 105 28.13 -15.95 -14.65
CA ARG A 105 27.19 -15.00 -15.26
C ARG A 105 27.44 -13.64 -14.64
N SER A 106 28.45 -12.95 -15.17
CA SER A 106 28.67 -11.53 -14.99
C SER A 106 27.47 -10.77 -15.59
N ARG A 107 26.41 -10.56 -14.81
CA ARG A 107 25.39 -9.56 -15.15
C ARG A 107 25.94 -8.19 -14.74
N LYS A 108 26.61 -7.59 -15.73
CA LYS A 108 27.02 -6.19 -15.92
C LYS A 108 26.44 -5.20 -14.88
N PRO A 109 27.27 -4.40 -14.18
CA PRO A 109 26.78 -3.13 -13.64
C PRO A 109 26.46 -2.22 -14.83
N ALA A 110 25.18 -1.96 -15.08
CA ALA A 110 24.78 -0.97 -16.07
C ALA A 110 25.18 0.42 -15.53
N ALA A 111 26.38 0.87 -15.90
CA ALA A 111 26.79 2.25 -15.75
C ALA A 111 25.91 3.11 -16.67
N LYS A 112 24.71 3.48 -16.20
CA LYS A 112 23.98 4.61 -16.79
C LYS A 112 24.77 5.85 -16.40
N LYS A 113 25.63 6.31 -17.32
CA LYS A 113 26.22 7.65 -17.26
C LYS A 113 25.04 8.62 -17.20
N GLN A 114 24.67 9.06 -16.01
CA GLN A 114 23.74 10.17 -15.84
C GLN A 114 24.46 11.40 -16.38
N THR A 115 24.23 11.72 -17.65
CA THR A 115 24.53 13.03 -18.18
C THR A 115 23.71 14.01 -17.34
N LYS A 116 24.40 14.75 -16.46
CA LYS A 116 23.80 15.79 -15.63
C LYS A 116 23.41 16.94 -16.54
N TYR A 117 22.21 16.88 -17.10
CA TYR A 117 21.63 18.04 -17.77
C TYR A 117 21.23 19.08 -16.72
N VAL A 118 21.43 20.36 -17.04
CA VAL A 118 21.12 21.49 -16.16
C VAL A 118 20.06 22.34 -16.85
N CYS A 119 19.03 22.74 -16.10
CA CYS A 119 17.98 23.61 -16.60
C CYS A 119 18.48 25.06 -16.69
N PRO A 120 18.47 25.70 -17.87
CA PRO A 120 18.93 27.09 -18.03
C PRO A 120 18.09 28.12 -17.27
N SER A 121 16.83 27.80 -16.95
CA SER A 121 15.92 28.74 -16.27
C SER A 121 16.10 28.78 -14.75
N CYS A 122 16.72 27.76 -14.14
CA CYS A 122 16.86 27.71 -12.69
C CYS A 122 18.20 27.15 -12.19
N ASP A 123 19.13 26.89 -13.10
CA ASP A 123 20.49 26.35 -12.89
C ASP A 123 20.55 25.07 -12.04
N ARG A 124 19.43 24.35 -11.92
CA ARG A 124 19.33 23.08 -11.19
C ARG A 124 19.38 21.89 -12.14
N GLN A 125 19.80 20.75 -11.60
CA GLN A 125 19.87 19.50 -12.35
C GLN A 125 18.48 19.08 -12.87
N ALA A 126 18.42 18.78 -14.15
CA ALA A 126 17.26 18.25 -14.84
C ALA A 126 17.20 16.72 -14.56
N LYS A 127 16.51 16.33 -13.48
CA LYS A 127 16.35 14.92 -13.06
C LYS A 127 15.04 14.30 -13.55
N SER A 128 13.94 14.63 -12.88
CA SER A 128 12.59 14.13 -13.18
C SER A 128 11.70 15.30 -13.58
N GLY A 129 10.71 15.03 -14.45
CA GLY A 129 9.80 16.06 -14.93
C GLY A 129 10.50 17.11 -15.80
N THR A 130 11.26 16.65 -16.78
CA THR A 130 12.04 17.51 -17.69
C THR A 130 11.63 17.28 -19.14
N CYS A 131 11.63 18.34 -19.92
CA CYS A 131 11.35 18.34 -21.35
C CYS A 131 12.58 18.80 -22.14
N LEU A 132 12.73 18.31 -23.37
CA LEU A 132 13.75 18.75 -24.31
C LEU A 132 13.14 19.79 -25.24
N CYS A 133 13.81 20.93 -25.42
CA CYS A 133 13.39 21.93 -26.40
C CYS A 133 13.85 21.53 -27.81
N ASN A 134 12.94 21.50 -28.78
CA ASN A 134 13.26 21.20 -30.19
C ASN A 134 14.05 22.31 -30.89
N GLY A 135 14.05 23.54 -30.35
CA GLY A 135 14.81 24.68 -30.91
C GLY A 135 16.28 24.68 -30.48
N CYS A 136 16.53 24.71 -29.17
CA CYS A 136 17.88 24.85 -28.62
C CYS A 136 18.50 23.54 -28.10
N GLN A 137 17.76 22.42 -28.14
CA GLN A 137 18.17 21.11 -27.62
C GLN A 137 18.67 21.10 -26.16
N LYS A 138 18.21 22.08 -25.36
CA LYS A 138 18.48 22.13 -23.92
C LYS A 138 17.33 21.48 -23.14
N TRP A 139 17.66 20.93 -21.97
CA TRP A 139 16.70 20.33 -21.05
C TRP A 139 16.14 21.36 -20.08
N PHE A 140 14.82 21.39 -19.94
CA PHE A 140 14.12 22.29 -19.02
C PHE A 140 13.26 21.48 -18.05
N HIS A 141 13.02 21.99 -16.84
CA HIS A 141 11.97 21.41 -16.00
C HIS A 141 10.61 21.83 -16.53
N LEU A 142 9.64 20.91 -16.57
CA LEU A 142 8.24 21.17 -16.93
C LEU A 142 7.68 22.37 -16.15
N LYS A 143 8.03 22.46 -14.84
CA LYS A 143 7.64 23.58 -13.98
C LYS A 143 8.31 24.92 -14.36
N CYS A 144 9.54 24.90 -14.85
CA CYS A 144 10.26 26.11 -15.26
C CYS A 144 9.69 26.71 -16.55
N VAL A 145 9.19 25.86 -17.45
CA VAL A 145 8.54 26.29 -18.70
C VAL A 145 7.02 26.39 -18.58
N GLY A 146 6.45 26.12 -17.40
CA GLY A 146 5.02 26.31 -17.11
C GLY A 146 4.07 25.30 -17.76
N ILE A 147 4.57 24.15 -18.23
CA ILE A 147 3.74 23.11 -18.84
C ILE A 147 3.59 21.88 -17.93
N ARG A 148 2.49 21.15 -18.08
CA ARG A 148 2.31 19.85 -17.42
C ARG A 148 2.84 18.72 -18.30
N SER A 149 3.10 17.56 -17.70
CA SER A 149 3.52 16.36 -18.46
C SER A 149 2.51 15.93 -19.51
N SER A 150 1.22 16.20 -19.29
CA SER A 150 0.14 15.91 -20.23
C SER A 150 0.12 16.82 -21.46
N GLU A 151 0.78 17.98 -21.38
CA GLU A 151 0.83 18.99 -22.44
C GLU A 151 2.17 18.94 -23.21
N TYR A 152 3.10 18.08 -22.77
CA TYR A 152 4.39 17.92 -23.42
C TYR A 152 4.24 17.12 -24.73
N THR A 153 4.65 17.74 -25.83
CA THR A 153 4.78 17.11 -27.15
C THR A 153 6.24 17.09 -27.60
N GLU A 154 6.59 16.23 -28.54
CA GLU A 154 7.96 16.15 -29.10
C GLU A 154 8.36 17.44 -29.85
N GLU A 155 7.38 18.26 -30.21
CA GLU A 155 7.55 19.55 -30.88
C GLU A 155 7.69 20.73 -29.91
N PHE A 156 7.79 20.46 -28.60
CA PHE A 156 7.89 21.50 -27.58
C PHE A 156 9.08 22.45 -27.83
N ARG A 157 8.81 23.75 -27.70
CA ARG A 157 9.81 24.83 -27.76
C ARG A 157 9.78 25.63 -26.46
N CYS A 158 10.96 25.93 -25.91
CA CYS A 158 11.09 26.78 -24.74
C CYS A 158 10.68 28.23 -25.06
N PRO A 159 10.37 29.06 -24.04
CA PRO A 159 9.97 30.46 -24.24
C PRO A 159 10.94 31.25 -25.12
N GLU A 160 12.24 31.08 -24.91
CA GLU A 160 13.30 31.72 -25.71
C GLU A 160 13.32 31.30 -27.20
N CYS A 161 12.79 30.12 -27.54
CA CYS A 161 12.71 29.62 -28.91
C CYS A 161 11.32 29.81 -29.55
N LYS A 162 10.37 30.35 -28.79
CA LYS A 162 9.00 30.62 -29.24
C LYS A 162 8.82 32.10 -29.63
N GLU A 163 9.68 32.98 -29.13
CA GLU A 163 9.85 34.38 -29.59
C GLU A 163 10.55 34.46 -30.96
#